data_AF-A0A958G7Z1-F1
#
_entry.id   AF-A0A958G7Z1-F1
#
_cell.length_a   1.000
_cell.length_b   1.000
_cell.length_c   1.000
_cell.angle_alpha   90.00
_cell.angle_beta   90.00
_cell.angle_gamma   90.00
#
_symmetry.space_group_name_H-M   'P 1'
#
loop_
_entity.id
_entity.type
_entity.pdbx_description
1 polymer ?
#
loop_
_entity_poly.entity_id
_entity_poly.type
_entity_poly.pdbx_seq_one_letter_code
_entity_poly.pdbx_strand_id
1 'polypeptide(L)'
;MCLFLLDPAAGFGQEASAAFAELGNPLIQNFSPRDYNFFPQNWAIVQNDRGVLFIGNTLGMLEYDGVRWRQHQQMANTGVYTLTRGRGDTLYAGGRGNMGYFVPDETGQLRYFSLQDSLPEAQRTSGELIWEAFTTAAGIYFRSRAFLYRWDGKSLRYWQPDGVSSRSFLVRDTLYLHVKGQGLLQMRGDSLWLLPGSERLGAERVYLMLPFPERGGRQMLVGSRESALLRYDGARLKPFVTGDDAMLLNSNLQCGILLDHPEPLWAIGTQRNGVVLVDTAGQIRQVINRAAGLIDDKVHHLYQDKQGGIWASLNNGLARIEVPAPFSVHDETTGLQGTIYALSRYQGTLYAATSRGVFALIPASANPYRPAAFEAVEGISNITWALLPHSQGLLAGGAEGVYEIVNRRARLIARTGGSVYSLAGSQVDPQRIYAGTVSGLGILQQRGNRWEYPGKVAELPEEV
;
A
#
# COMPACT_ATOMS: atom_id res chain seq x y z
N MET A 1 17.68 -4.29 5.55
CA MET A 1 16.24 -4.19 5.88
C MET A 1 16.11 -4.27 7.40
N CYS A 2 15.56 -3.24 8.04
CA CYS A 2 15.19 -3.26 9.46
C CYS A 2 13.68 -3.15 9.61
N LEU A 3 13.11 -3.98 10.49
CA LEU A 3 11.69 -3.98 10.87
C LEU A 3 11.54 -3.31 12.23
N PHE A 4 10.60 -2.37 12.35
CA PHE A 4 10.25 -1.70 13.61
C PHE A 4 8.84 -2.12 14.05
N LEU A 5 8.65 -2.43 15.33
CA LEU A 5 7.37 -2.84 15.93
C LEU A 5 6.76 -1.71 16.77
N LEU A 6 5.44 -1.53 16.69
CA LEU A 6 4.67 -0.71 17.61
C LEU A 6 4.17 -1.54 18.81
N ASP A 7 4.21 -0.95 20.01
CA ASP A 7 3.60 -1.52 21.22
C ASP A 7 2.10 -1.18 21.25
N PRO A 8 1.20 -2.18 21.22
CA PRO A 8 -0.25 -1.95 21.21
C PRO A 8 -0.82 -1.42 22.55
N ALA A 9 -0.01 -1.32 23.61
CA ALA A 9 -0.47 -0.90 24.94
C ALA A 9 -0.44 0.62 25.21
N ALA A 10 0.08 1.45 24.29
CA ALA A 10 0.10 2.90 24.48
C ALA A 10 -1.27 3.52 24.19
N GLY A 11 -1.99 3.93 25.24
CA GLY A 11 -3.24 4.68 25.13
C GLY A 11 -3.08 5.93 24.25
N PHE A 12 -4.08 6.21 23.43
CA PHE A 12 -4.08 7.29 22.44
C PHE A 12 -4.02 8.67 23.09
N GLY A 13 -2.79 9.17 23.29
CA GLY A 13 -2.42 10.55 23.57
C GLY A 13 -1.33 11.04 22.59
N GLN A 14 -0.71 12.20 22.87
CA GLN A 14 0.39 12.79 22.08
C GLN A 14 1.53 11.81 21.71
N GLU A 15 1.73 10.74 22.48
CA GLU A 15 2.73 9.70 22.22
C GLU A 15 2.44 8.84 20.98
N ALA A 16 1.17 8.60 20.63
CA ALA A 16 0.82 7.87 19.41
C ALA A 16 1.25 8.64 18.14
N SER A 17 1.10 9.97 18.16
CA SER A 17 1.55 10.87 17.08
C SER A 17 3.07 10.79 16.84
N ALA A 18 3.87 10.58 17.89
CA ALA A 18 5.32 10.42 17.77
C ALA A 18 5.70 9.04 17.19
N ALA A 19 4.94 7.99 17.52
CA ALA A 19 5.18 6.64 17.00
C ALA A 19 4.92 6.52 15.48
N PHE A 20 3.94 7.27 14.95
CA PHE A 20 3.71 7.38 13.50
C PHE A 20 4.81 8.18 12.78
N ALA A 21 5.50 9.09 13.48
CA ALA A 21 6.54 9.92 12.90
C ALA A 21 7.84 9.16 12.61
N GLU A 22 8.08 7.98 13.17
CA GLU A 22 9.27 7.16 12.86
C GLU A 22 9.00 6.08 11.80
N LEU A 23 7.77 5.98 11.28
CA LEU A 23 7.40 4.94 10.32
C LEU A 23 8.05 5.19 8.94
N GLY A 24 8.67 4.13 8.43
CA GLY A 24 9.19 4.06 7.07
C GLY A 24 8.14 3.62 6.05
N ASN A 25 8.57 2.90 5.02
CA ASN A 25 7.69 2.35 4.00
C ASN A 25 6.85 1.17 4.53
N PRO A 26 5.64 0.93 3.98
CA PRO A 26 4.87 -0.24 4.36
C PRO A 26 5.55 -1.51 3.84
N LEU A 27 5.23 -2.66 4.42
CA LEU A 27 5.69 -3.93 3.85
C LEU A 27 4.93 -4.19 2.55
N ILE A 28 5.67 -4.28 1.45
CA ILE A 28 5.14 -4.53 0.12
C ILE A 28 5.77 -5.79 -0.44
N GLN A 29 4.94 -6.75 -0.80
CA GLN A 29 5.34 -7.90 -1.62
C GLN A 29 4.91 -7.65 -3.05
N ASN A 30 5.89 -7.42 -3.94
CA ASN A 30 5.65 -7.27 -5.37
C ASN A 30 5.71 -8.62 -6.08
N PHE A 31 4.82 -8.83 -7.04
CA PHE A 31 4.82 -9.97 -7.96
C PHE A 31 4.91 -9.43 -9.40
N SER A 32 6.08 -9.60 -9.99
CA SER A 32 6.36 -9.25 -11.37
C SER A 32 5.75 -10.27 -12.35
N PRO A 33 5.64 -9.94 -13.64
CA PRO A 33 5.18 -10.89 -14.66
C PRO A 33 6.03 -12.16 -14.76
N ARG A 34 7.27 -12.12 -14.29
CA ARG A 34 8.15 -13.30 -14.26
C ARG A 34 7.72 -14.30 -13.18
N ASP A 35 7.13 -13.83 -12.08
CA ASP A 35 6.74 -14.68 -10.95
C ASP A 35 5.54 -15.56 -11.30
N TYR A 36 4.58 -15.04 -12.07
CA TYR A 36 3.39 -15.76 -12.51
C TYR A 36 3.43 -16.19 -13.99
N ASN A 37 4.50 -15.85 -14.71
CA ASN A 37 4.76 -16.19 -16.12
C ASN A 37 3.59 -15.91 -17.08
N PHE A 38 2.96 -14.75 -16.96
CA PHE A 38 1.76 -14.38 -17.74
C PHE A 38 1.80 -12.91 -18.16
N PHE A 39 0.73 -12.40 -18.77
CA PHE A 39 0.73 -11.02 -19.26
C PHE A 39 0.89 -10.00 -18.12
N PRO A 40 1.62 -8.89 -18.30
CA PRO A 40 1.92 -7.98 -17.20
C PRO A 40 0.73 -7.28 -16.53
N GLN A 41 -0.37 -7.11 -17.26
CA GLN A 41 -1.46 -6.23 -16.87
C GLN A 41 -2.60 -6.99 -16.21
N ASN A 42 -2.95 -6.56 -15.00
CA ASN A 42 -3.96 -7.19 -14.14
C ASN A 42 -5.09 -6.20 -13.81
N TRP A 43 -6.34 -6.69 -13.85
CA TRP A 43 -7.54 -5.84 -13.90
C TRP A 43 -8.50 -6.00 -12.73
N ALA A 44 -8.58 -7.19 -12.14
CA ALA A 44 -9.54 -7.50 -11.09
C ALA A 44 -8.95 -8.54 -10.15
N ILE A 45 -9.38 -8.53 -8.88
CA ILE A 45 -8.94 -9.49 -7.87
C ILE A 45 -10.15 -9.87 -7.03
N VAL A 46 -10.30 -11.17 -6.75
CA VAL A 46 -11.24 -11.71 -5.77
C VAL A 46 -10.60 -12.84 -4.99
N GLN A 47 -11.02 -13.05 -3.75
CA GLN A 47 -10.61 -14.18 -2.92
C GLN A 47 -11.80 -15.10 -2.65
N ASN A 48 -11.60 -16.42 -2.75
CA ASN A 48 -12.64 -17.39 -2.42
C ASN A 48 -12.70 -17.71 -0.92
N ASP A 49 -13.61 -18.62 -0.56
CA ASP A 49 -13.81 -18.97 0.85
C ASP A 49 -12.61 -19.70 1.47
N ARG A 50 -11.81 -20.37 0.64
CA ARG A 50 -10.59 -21.09 1.03
C ARG A 50 -9.34 -20.21 1.09
N GLY A 51 -9.44 -18.92 0.76
CA GLY A 51 -8.32 -17.98 0.77
C GLY A 51 -7.53 -17.91 -0.54
N VAL A 52 -7.91 -18.66 -1.56
CA VAL A 52 -7.28 -18.62 -2.90
C VAL A 52 -7.70 -17.34 -3.62
N LEU A 53 -6.72 -16.68 -4.22
CA LEU A 53 -6.92 -15.46 -5.00
C LEU A 53 -7.09 -15.78 -6.48
N PHE A 54 -8.02 -15.08 -7.12
CA PHE A 54 -8.23 -15.11 -8.57
C PHE A 54 -8.06 -13.70 -9.11
N ILE A 55 -7.23 -13.58 -10.14
CA ILE A 55 -6.83 -12.31 -10.72
C ILE A 55 -7.23 -12.29 -12.19
N GLY A 56 -8.04 -11.31 -12.57
CA GLY A 56 -8.36 -11.04 -13.97
C GLY A 56 -7.16 -10.42 -14.68
N ASN A 57 -6.80 -10.97 -15.83
CA ASN A 57 -5.61 -10.59 -16.58
C ASN A 57 -5.94 -10.43 -18.08
N THR A 58 -5.16 -9.62 -18.80
CA THR A 58 -5.37 -9.37 -20.24
C THR A 58 -5.36 -10.64 -21.11
N LEU A 59 -4.72 -11.73 -20.69
CA LEU A 59 -4.70 -13.00 -21.43
C LEU A 59 -5.60 -14.10 -20.84
N GLY A 60 -6.34 -13.83 -19.77
CA GLY A 60 -7.16 -14.83 -19.09
C GLY A 60 -7.29 -14.54 -17.60
N MET A 61 -7.13 -15.56 -16.76
CA MET A 61 -7.20 -15.45 -15.31
C MET A 61 -6.01 -16.16 -14.65
N LEU A 62 -5.51 -15.59 -13.57
CA LEU A 62 -4.53 -16.22 -12.69
C LEU A 62 -5.23 -16.70 -11.43
N GLU A 63 -4.73 -17.79 -10.86
CA GLU A 63 -5.09 -18.32 -9.56
C GLU A 63 -3.83 -18.41 -8.70
N TYR A 64 -3.92 -17.96 -7.44
CA TYR A 64 -2.81 -17.94 -6.50
C TYR A 64 -3.24 -18.50 -5.14
N ASP A 65 -2.56 -19.56 -4.69
CA ASP A 65 -2.84 -20.25 -3.43
C ASP A 65 -1.96 -19.78 -2.25
N GLY A 66 -1.18 -18.72 -2.45
CA GLY A 66 -0.20 -18.23 -1.49
C GLY A 66 1.23 -18.71 -1.75
N VAL A 67 1.42 -19.68 -2.65
CA VAL A 67 2.74 -20.21 -3.03
C VAL A 67 2.88 -20.36 -4.54
N ARG A 68 1.87 -20.88 -5.23
CA ARG A 68 1.90 -21.26 -6.64
C ARG A 68 0.90 -20.45 -7.44
N TRP A 69 1.29 -20.16 -8.67
CA TRP A 69 0.46 -19.54 -9.69
C TRP A 69 -0.06 -20.60 -10.66
N ARG A 70 -1.37 -20.55 -10.96
CA ARG A 70 -2.00 -21.31 -12.05
C ARG A 70 -2.65 -20.35 -13.04
N GLN A 71 -2.63 -20.73 -14.31
CA GLN A 71 -3.15 -19.92 -15.41
C GLN A 71 -4.40 -20.57 -16.01
N HIS A 72 -5.40 -19.76 -16.30
CA HIS A 72 -6.71 -20.16 -16.80
C HIS A 72 -7.06 -19.35 -18.06
N GLN A 73 -7.21 -20.02 -19.20
CA GLN A 73 -7.48 -19.42 -20.52
C GLN A 73 -8.74 -19.98 -21.19
N GLN A 74 -9.63 -20.60 -20.41
CA GLN A 74 -10.85 -21.27 -20.91
C GLN A 74 -11.88 -20.29 -21.48
N MET A 75 -11.78 -19.00 -21.16
CA MET A 75 -12.60 -17.94 -21.75
C MET A 75 -11.98 -17.50 -23.08
N ALA A 76 -12.62 -17.88 -24.19
CA ALA A 76 -12.04 -17.87 -25.54
C ALA A 76 -11.35 -16.53 -25.92
N ASN A 77 -10.02 -16.59 -26.08
CA ASN A 77 -9.13 -15.54 -26.61
C ASN A 77 -9.43 -14.10 -26.14
N THR A 78 -9.81 -13.96 -24.87
CA THR A 78 -10.15 -12.66 -24.29
C THR A 78 -9.60 -12.55 -22.87
N GLY A 79 -9.22 -11.35 -22.48
CA GLY A 79 -8.82 -11.07 -21.10
C GLY A 79 -10.01 -11.13 -20.15
N VAL A 80 -9.74 -11.45 -18.89
CA VAL A 80 -10.70 -11.30 -17.80
C VAL A 80 -10.49 -9.92 -17.18
N TYR A 81 -11.46 -9.03 -17.37
CA TYR A 81 -11.37 -7.63 -16.93
C TYR A 81 -12.12 -7.40 -15.62
N THR A 82 -13.03 -8.31 -15.25
CA THR A 82 -13.77 -8.24 -14.00
C THR A 82 -14.04 -9.63 -13.44
N LEU A 83 -14.05 -9.72 -12.12
CA LEU A 83 -14.33 -10.93 -11.35
C LEU A 83 -15.23 -10.58 -10.18
N THR A 84 -16.19 -11.46 -9.86
CA THR A 84 -16.97 -11.39 -8.62
C THR A 84 -17.32 -12.79 -8.12
N ARG A 85 -17.39 -12.95 -6.79
CA ARG A 85 -17.61 -14.25 -6.16
C ARG A 85 -19.09 -14.59 -6.09
N GLY A 86 -19.47 -15.75 -6.62
CA GLY A 86 -20.81 -16.32 -6.49
C GLY A 86 -21.04 -17.09 -5.19
N ARG A 87 -22.09 -17.93 -5.20
CA ARG A 87 -22.31 -18.93 -4.14
C ARG A 87 -21.31 -20.09 -4.30
N GLY A 88 -20.80 -20.59 -3.18
CA GLY A 88 -19.78 -21.65 -3.17
C GLY A 88 -18.51 -21.22 -3.90
N ASP A 89 -17.98 -22.12 -4.72
CA ASP A 89 -16.74 -21.90 -5.49
C ASP A 89 -16.99 -21.32 -6.90
N THR A 90 -18.19 -20.79 -7.16
CA THR A 90 -18.51 -20.15 -8.45
C THR A 90 -17.86 -18.77 -8.55
N LEU A 91 -17.17 -18.50 -9.66
CA LEU A 91 -16.58 -17.19 -9.95
C LEU A 91 -17.21 -16.62 -11.21
N TYR A 92 -17.87 -15.47 -11.10
CA TYR A 92 -18.41 -14.78 -12.26
C TYR A 92 -17.33 -13.89 -12.88
N ALA A 93 -17.25 -13.92 -14.21
CA ALA A 93 -16.21 -13.26 -14.97
C ALA A 93 -16.75 -12.53 -16.19
N GLY A 94 -16.13 -11.41 -16.53
CA GLY A 94 -16.46 -10.61 -17.70
C GLY A 94 -15.21 -10.13 -18.42
N GLY A 95 -15.34 -9.97 -19.73
CA GLY A 95 -14.25 -9.49 -20.58
C GLY A 95 -14.74 -9.05 -21.95
N ARG A 96 -13.86 -9.05 -22.95
CA ARG A 96 -14.25 -8.66 -24.31
C ARG A 96 -15.15 -9.72 -24.92
N GLY A 97 -16.35 -9.28 -25.26
CA GLY A 97 -17.38 -10.08 -25.90
C GLY A 97 -17.71 -11.35 -25.16
N ASN A 98 -17.57 -11.38 -23.83
CA ASN A 98 -17.80 -12.56 -23.00
C ASN A 98 -18.24 -12.16 -21.58
N MET A 99 -19.24 -12.88 -21.09
CA MET A 99 -19.84 -12.75 -19.76
C MET A 99 -20.30 -14.13 -19.32
N GLY A 100 -19.89 -14.57 -18.14
CA GLY A 100 -20.18 -15.92 -17.69
C GLY A 100 -19.66 -16.24 -16.30
N TYR A 101 -19.44 -17.51 -16.05
CA TYR A 101 -18.91 -17.97 -14.76
C TYR A 101 -18.02 -19.20 -14.91
N PHE A 102 -17.11 -19.34 -13.95
CA PHE A 102 -16.27 -20.50 -13.75
C PHE A 102 -16.80 -21.32 -12.59
N VAL A 103 -16.80 -22.65 -12.76
CA VAL A 103 -17.08 -23.62 -11.70
C VAL A 103 -15.95 -24.65 -11.71
N PRO A 104 -15.42 -25.06 -10.54
CA PRO A 104 -14.51 -26.18 -10.48
C PRO A 104 -15.22 -27.48 -10.86
N ASP A 105 -14.57 -28.31 -11.66
CA ASP A 105 -14.99 -29.69 -11.87
C ASP A 105 -14.57 -30.60 -10.70
N GLU A 106 -14.82 -31.91 -10.82
CA GLU A 106 -14.50 -32.91 -9.80
C GLU A 106 -13.00 -32.99 -9.46
N THR A 107 -12.13 -32.52 -10.37
CA THR A 107 -10.68 -32.46 -10.18
C THR A 107 -10.21 -31.11 -9.63
N GLY A 108 -11.13 -30.15 -9.48
CA GLY A 108 -10.84 -28.78 -9.08
C GLY A 108 -10.41 -27.87 -10.24
N GLN A 109 -10.42 -28.34 -11.49
CA GLN A 109 -10.11 -27.52 -12.64
C GLN A 109 -11.30 -26.61 -12.97
N LEU A 110 -11.03 -25.32 -13.21
CA LEU A 110 -12.09 -24.36 -13.53
C LEU A 110 -12.58 -24.54 -14.96
N ARG A 111 -13.89 -24.72 -15.10
CA ARG A 111 -14.60 -24.75 -16.39
C ARG A 111 -15.45 -23.50 -16.55
N TYR A 112 -15.32 -22.85 -17.71
CA TYR A 112 -16.09 -21.66 -18.05
C TYR A 112 -17.44 -22.01 -18.70
N PHE A 113 -18.48 -21.28 -18.31
CA PHE A 113 -19.81 -21.32 -18.89
C PHE A 113 -20.23 -19.91 -19.34
N SER A 114 -20.45 -19.74 -20.64
CA SER A 114 -20.94 -18.48 -21.22
C SER A 114 -22.40 -18.26 -20.88
N LEU A 115 -22.76 -17.03 -20.54
CA LEU A 115 -24.16 -16.60 -20.38
C LEU A 115 -24.71 -15.93 -21.64
N GLN A 116 -23.90 -15.71 -22.66
CA GLN A 116 -24.32 -14.94 -23.83
C GLN A 116 -25.33 -15.64 -24.72
N ASP A 117 -25.30 -16.97 -24.76
CA ASP A 117 -26.23 -17.73 -25.59
C ASP A 117 -27.67 -17.64 -25.06
N SER A 118 -27.85 -17.17 -23.82
CA SER A 118 -29.14 -16.87 -23.21
C SER A 118 -29.70 -15.49 -23.59
N LEU A 119 -28.97 -14.68 -24.37
CA LEU A 119 -29.39 -13.35 -24.81
C LEU A 119 -29.78 -13.35 -26.31
N PRO A 120 -30.77 -12.54 -26.71
CA PRO A 120 -31.02 -12.27 -28.12
C PRO A 120 -29.79 -11.62 -28.77
N GLU A 121 -29.57 -11.87 -30.06
CA GLU A 121 -28.34 -11.49 -30.77
C GLU A 121 -27.96 -10.02 -30.62
N ALA A 122 -28.93 -9.11 -30.69
CA ALA A 122 -28.73 -7.66 -30.58
C ALA A 122 -28.29 -7.19 -29.18
N GLN A 123 -28.49 -8.01 -28.15
CA GLN A 123 -28.08 -7.73 -26.76
C GLN A 123 -26.91 -8.61 -26.32
N ARG A 124 -26.35 -9.42 -27.21
CA ARG A 124 -25.10 -10.12 -26.93
C ARG A 124 -23.96 -9.11 -26.82
N THR A 125 -22.91 -9.48 -26.10
CA THR A 125 -21.80 -8.58 -25.82
C THR A 125 -20.77 -8.53 -26.95
N SER A 126 -21.09 -9.08 -28.14
CA SER A 126 -20.18 -9.19 -29.29
C SER A 126 -19.47 -7.86 -29.60
N GLY A 127 -18.17 -7.78 -29.26
CA GLY A 127 -17.34 -6.58 -29.46
C GLY A 127 -17.35 -5.57 -28.30
N GLU A 128 -18.29 -5.66 -27.36
CA GLU A 128 -18.31 -4.86 -26.14
C GLU A 128 -17.31 -5.39 -25.09
N LEU A 129 -16.98 -4.54 -24.11
CA LEU A 129 -16.19 -4.94 -22.95
C LEU A 129 -17.08 -4.95 -21.71
N ILE A 130 -17.09 -6.07 -21.00
CA ILE A 130 -17.68 -6.18 -19.67
C ILE A 130 -16.64 -5.74 -18.65
N TRP A 131 -16.86 -4.56 -18.10
CA TRP A 131 -15.88 -3.85 -17.28
C TRP A 131 -16.04 -4.10 -15.79
N GLU A 132 -17.28 -4.25 -15.31
CA GLU A 132 -17.55 -4.57 -13.91
C GLU A 132 -18.61 -5.67 -13.79
N ALA A 133 -18.42 -6.50 -12.77
CA ALA A 133 -19.38 -7.47 -12.30
C ALA A 133 -19.53 -7.35 -10.79
N PHE A 134 -20.76 -7.45 -10.29
CA PHE A 134 -21.06 -7.32 -8.87
C PHE A 134 -22.01 -8.41 -8.42
N THR A 135 -21.67 -9.08 -7.33
CA THR A 135 -22.56 -10.00 -6.64
C THR A 135 -23.41 -9.23 -5.65
N THR A 136 -24.73 -9.45 -5.72
CA THR A 136 -25.72 -8.84 -4.83
C THR A 136 -26.72 -9.88 -4.33
N ALA A 137 -27.53 -9.53 -3.34
CA ALA A 137 -28.65 -10.37 -2.92
C ALA A 137 -29.66 -10.66 -4.06
N ALA A 138 -29.79 -9.74 -5.03
CA ALA A 138 -30.71 -9.88 -6.17
C ALA A 138 -30.13 -10.72 -7.33
N GLY A 139 -28.86 -11.08 -7.27
CA GLY A 139 -28.16 -11.79 -8.34
C GLY A 139 -26.85 -11.10 -8.74
N ILE A 140 -26.33 -11.49 -9.90
CA ILE A 140 -25.05 -11.02 -10.42
C ILE A 140 -25.29 -9.98 -11.50
N TYR A 141 -24.78 -8.78 -11.29
CA TYR A 141 -24.81 -7.74 -12.30
C TYR A 141 -23.55 -7.76 -13.14
N PHE A 142 -23.71 -7.47 -14.42
CA PHE A 142 -22.61 -7.24 -15.35
C PHE A 142 -22.87 -6.00 -16.16
N ARG A 143 -21.82 -5.23 -16.42
CA ARG A 143 -21.95 -3.92 -17.05
C ARG A 143 -21.08 -3.82 -18.29
N SER A 144 -21.74 -3.57 -19.42
CA SER A 144 -21.14 -3.09 -20.67
C SER A 144 -21.36 -1.58 -20.83
N ARG A 145 -20.93 -0.96 -21.93
CA ARG A 145 -21.21 0.48 -22.15
C ARG A 145 -22.67 0.74 -22.51
N ALA A 146 -23.30 -0.17 -23.25
CA ALA A 146 -24.67 -0.02 -23.72
C ALA A 146 -25.72 -0.63 -22.78
N PHE A 147 -25.37 -1.71 -22.07
CA PHE A 147 -26.32 -2.49 -21.30
C PHE A 147 -25.82 -2.82 -19.89
N LEU A 148 -26.78 -2.85 -18.97
CA LEU A 148 -26.67 -3.51 -17.68
C LEU A 148 -27.39 -4.85 -17.75
N TYR A 149 -26.75 -5.92 -17.30
CA TYR A 149 -27.31 -7.27 -17.22
C TYR A 149 -27.45 -7.70 -15.77
N ARG A 150 -28.45 -8.53 -15.47
CA ARG A 150 -28.58 -9.22 -14.17
C ARG A 150 -28.88 -10.70 -14.40
N TRP A 151 -28.05 -11.55 -13.81
CA TRP A 151 -28.22 -13.00 -13.75
C TRP A 151 -28.78 -13.41 -12.38
N ASP A 152 -29.93 -14.08 -12.35
CA ASP A 152 -30.57 -14.55 -11.12
C ASP A 152 -30.20 -16.01 -10.75
N GLY A 153 -29.32 -16.65 -11.53
CA GLY A 153 -29.00 -18.08 -11.41
C GLY A 153 -29.73 -18.98 -12.42
N LYS A 154 -30.73 -18.45 -13.12
CA LYS A 154 -31.56 -19.18 -14.11
C LYS A 154 -31.77 -18.40 -15.41
N SER A 155 -31.93 -17.09 -15.34
CA SER A 155 -32.25 -16.23 -16.47
C SER A 155 -31.48 -14.91 -16.42
N LEU A 156 -31.22 -14.34 -17.61
CA LEU A 156 -30.67 -13.00 -17.75
C LEU A 156 -31.80 -11.99 -17.98
N ARG A 157 -31.73 -10.88 -17.25
CA ARG A 157 -32.43 -9.63 -17.57
C ARG A 157 -31.43 -8.60 -18.02
N TYR A 158 -31.87 -7.64 -18.82
CA TYR A 158 -31.05 -6.53 -19.27
C TYR A 158 -31.82 -5.21 -19.28
N TRP A 159 -31.07 -4.11 -19.14
CA TRP A 159 -31.56 -2.75 -19.25
C TRP A 159 -30.61 -1.95 -20.14
N GLN A 160 -31.18 -1.09 -20.98
CA GLN A 160 -30.43 -0.13 -21.78
C GLN A 160 -30.65 1.27 -21.18
N PRO A 161 -29.66 1.86 -20.50
CA PRO A 161 -29.74 3.23 -20.04
C PRO A 161 -29.88 4.19 -21.24
N ASP A 162 -30.54 5.32 -21.01
CA ASP A 162 -30.65 6.40 -22.02
C ASP A 162 -29.34 7.21 -22.12
N GLY A 163 -28.29 6.55 -22.63
CA GLY A 163 -26.96 7.09 -22.73
C GLY A 163 -25.87 6.05 -22.50
N VAL A 164 -24.62 6.50 -22.54
CA VAL A 164 -23.46 5.59 -22.35
C VAL A 164 -23.18 5.42 -20.87
N SER A 165 -23.30 4.18 -20.38
CA SER A 165 -22.82 3.83 -19.06
C SER A 165 -21.28 3.81 -19.05
N SER A 166 -20.68 4.59 -18.15
CA SER A 166 -19.21 4.67 -18.05
C SER A 166 -18.63 3.87 -16.90
N ARG A 167 -19.39 3.69 -15.81
CA ARG A 167 -18.99 2.95 -14.60
C ARG A 167 -20.22 2.41 -13.88
N SER A 168 -20.02 1.37 -13.09
CA SER A 168 -20.95 0.90 -12.07
C SER A 168 -20.24 0.70 -10.74
N PHE A 169 -21.00 0.79 -9.65
CA PHE A 169 -20.49 0.72 -8.29
C PHE A 169 -21.44 -0.11 -7.43
N LEU A 170 -20.88 -0.84 -6.47
CA LEU A 170 -21.64 -1.53 -5.44
C LEU A 170 -21.37 -0.86 -4.09
N VAL A 171 -22.41 -0.28 -3.48
CA VAL A 171 -22.32 0.29 -2.14
C VAL A 171 -23.41 -0.33 -1.28
N ARG A 172 -23.04 -1.04 -0.22
CA ARG A 172 -23.98 -1.67 0.74
C ARG A 172 -25.05 -2.52 0.04
N ASP A 173 -24.62 -3.48 -0.80
CA ASP A 173 -25.47 -4.36 -1.62
C ASP A 173 -26.37 -3.64 -2.67
N THR A 174 -26.23 -2.33 -2.81
CA THR A 174 -26.99 -1.54 -3.79
C THR A 174 -26.12 -1.19 -4.99
N LEU A 175 -26.61 -1.50 -6.18
CA LEU A 175 -25.96 -1.16 -7.44
C LEU A 175 -26.27 0.27 -7.86
N TYR A 176 -25.22 0.99 -8.24
CA TYR A 176 -25.26 2.30 -8.85
C TYR A 176 -24.61 2.28 -10.23
N LEU A 177 -25.11 3.11 -11.14
CA LEU A 177 -24.65 3.23 -12.51
C LEU A 177 -24.36 4.71 -12.81
N HIS A 178 -23.17 5.01 -13.30
CA HIS A 178 -22.90 6.32 -13.87
C HIS A 178 -23.24 6.32 -15.37
N VAL A 179 -24.12 7.24 -15.78
CA VAL A 179 -24.54 7.43 -17.17
C VAL A 179 -24.15 8.83 -17.62
N LYS A 180 -23.35 8.91 -18.68
CA LYS A 180 -22.90 10.19 -19.24
C LYS A 180 -24.09 11.02 -19.69
N GLY A 181 -24.06 12.32 -19.37
CA GLY A 181 -25.15 13.26 -19.63
C GLY A 181 -26.28 13.22 -18.60
N GLN A 182 -26.34 12.21 -17.72
CA GLN A 182 -27.39 12.10 -16.70
C GLN A 182 -26.88 12.21 -15.27
N GLY A 183 -25.79 11.53 -14.90
CA GLY A 183 -25.31 11.46 -13.52
C GLY A 183 -25.31 10.03 -12.96
N LEU A 184 -25.60 9.89 -11.66
CA LEU A 184 -25.64 8.60 -10.97
C LEU A 184 -27.07 8.08 -10.88
N LEU A 185 -27.30 6.86 -11.33
CA LEU A 185 -28.58 6.16 -11.22
C LEU A 185 -28.43 5.01 -10.22
N GLN A 186 -29.46 4.77 -9.42
CA GLN A 186 -29.57 3.65 -8.49
C GLN A 186 -30.49 2.59 -9.07
N MET A 187 -30.07 1.33 -9.01
CA MET A 187 -30.98 0.21 -9.29
C MET A 187 -31.92 0.00 -8.10
N ARG A 188 -33.23 0.11 -8.33
CA ARG A 188 -34.28 -0.16 -7.33
C ARG A 188 -35.27 -1.16 -7.91
N GLY A 189 -35.20 -2.41 -7.43
CA GLY A 189 -35.93 -3.52 -8.04
C GLY A 189 -35.47 -3.76 -9.48
N ASP A 190 -36.34 -3.47 -10.44
CA ASP A 190 -36.10 -3.64 -11.88
C ASP A 190 -36.08 -2.29 -12.63
N SER A 191 -35.78 -1.19 -11.93
CA SER A 191 -35.75 0.16 -12.52
C SER A 191 -34.55 0.98 -12.07
N LEU A 192 -34.02 1.79 -12.99
CA LEU A 192 -32.92 2.73 -12.74
C LEU A 192 -33.49 4.11 -12.38
N TRP A 193 -33.14 4.61 -11.20
CA TRP A 193 -33.61 5.90 -10.69
C TRP A 193 -32.45 6.88 -10.55
N LEU A 194 -32.54 8.04 -11.19
CA LEU A 194 -31.58 9.12 -11.02
C LEU A 194 -31.48 9.52 -9.54
N LEU A 195 -30.26 9.61 -9.05
CA LEU A 195 -29.97 10.11 -7.71
C LEU A 195 -30.11 11.63 -7.69
N PRO A 196 -30.97 12.19 -6.81
CA PRO A 196 -31.15 13.63 -6.72
C PRO A 196 -29.84 14.36 -6.46
N GLY A 197 -29.61 15.45 -7.21
CA GLY A 197 -28.42 16.29 -7.08
C GLY A 197 -27.16 15.71 -7.69
N SER A 198 -27.23 14.55 -8.36
CA SER A 198 -26.11 13.92 -9.05
C SER A 198 -25.99 14.31 -10.53
N GLU A 199 -26.92 15.13 -11.05
CA GLU A 199 -27.02 15.50 -12.46
C GLU A 199 -25.72 16.08 -13.01
N ARG A 200 -25.04 16.91 -12.21
CA ARG A 200 -23.76 17.50 -12.58
C ARG A 200 -22.67 16.47 -12.89
N LEU A 201 -22.73 15.29 -12.26
CA LEU A 201 -21.76 14.23 -12.51
C LEU A 201 -21.89 13.66 -13.92
N GLY A 202 -23.02 13.87 -14.62
CA GLY A 202 -23.18 13.43 -16.01
C GLY A 202 -22.13 14.02 -16.96
N ALA A 203 -21.53 15.17 -16.62
CA ALA A 203 -20.43 15.80 -17.35
C ALA A 203 -19.03 15.38 -16.84
N GLU A 204 -18.95 14.68 -15.71
CA GLU A 204 -17.72 14.27 -15.05
C GLU A 204 -17.39 12.78 -15.35
N ARG A 205 -16.13 12.41 -15.14
CA ARG A 205 -15.69 11.01 -15.16
C ARG A 205 -15.59 10.51 -13.73
N VAL A 206 -16.66 9.85 -13.27
CA VAL A 206 -16.69 9.21 -11.96
C VAL A 206 -15.92 7.89 -12.00
N TYR A 207 -15.06 7.64 -11.01
CA TYR A 207 -14.19 6.46 -10.93
C TYR A 207 -14.40 5.62 -9.68
N LEU A 208 -14.89 6.20 -8.60
CA LEU A 208 -15.20 5.47 -7.38
C LEU A 208 -16.46 6.03 -6.71
N MET A 209 -17.16 5.15 -6.02
CA MET A 209 -18.29 5.47 -5.16
C MET A 209 -18.24 4.49 -4.00
N LEU A 210 -18.01 5.00 -2.80
CA LEU A 210 -17.69 4.23 -1.61
C LEU A 210 -18.63 4.61 -0.47
N PRO A 211 -18.90 3.71 0.49
CA PRO A 211 -19.59 4.09 1.71
C PRO A 211 -18.79 5.16 2.46
N PHE A 212 -19.48 6.18 2.97
CA PHE A 212 -18.92 7.07 3.97
C PHE A 212 -19.17 6.46 5.36
N PRO A 213 -18.13 6.21 6.17
CA PRO A 213 -18.27 5.57 7.47
C PRO A 213 -18.66 6.62 8.50
N GLU A 214 -19.97 6.81 8.65
CA GLU A 214 -20.60 7.68 9.63
C GLU A 214 -21.75 6.97 10.36
N ARG A 215 -22.14 7.50 11.52
CA ARG A 215 -23.35 7.05 12.23
C ARG A 215 -24.58 7.35 11.37
N GLY A 216 -25.28 6.30 10.91
CA GLY A 216 -26.50 6.40 10.12
C GLY A 216 -26.37 5.91 8.66
N GLY A 217 -25.15 5.70 8.17
CA GLY A 217 -24.87 4.84 7.00
C GLY A 217 -25.55 5.25 5.68
N ARG A 218 -25.83 6.53 5.44
CA ARG A 218 -26.43 7.01 4.19
C ARG A 218 -25.46 7.75 3.28
N GLN A 219 -24.46 8.43 3.84
CA GLN A 219 -23.49 9.14 3.02
C GLN A 219 -22.57 8.21 2.22
N MET A 220 -22.08 8.76 1.13
CA MET A 220 -21.17 8.12 0.18
C MET A 220 -20.06 9.09 -0.19
N LEU A 221 -18.87 8.55 -0.39
CA LEU A 221 -17.75 9.25 -1.02
C LEU A 221 -17.82 8.97 -2.52
N VAL A 222 -17.77 10.01 -3.35
CA VAL A 222 -17.75 9.90 -4.81
C VAL A 222 -16.46 10.53 -5.30
N GLY A 223 -15.70 9.78 -6.11
CA GLY A 223 -14.48 10.29 -6.72
C GLY A 223 -14.63 10.49 -8.22
N SER A 224 -14.29 11.67 -8.71
CA SER A 224 -14.31 12.01 -10.13
C SER A 224 -13.00 12.66 -10.55
N ARG A 225 -12.71 12.61 -11.86
CA ARG A 225 -11.49 13.23 -12.40
C ARG A 225 -11.51 14.75 -12.29
N GLU A 226 -12.68 15.35 -12.38
CA GLU A 226 -12.87 16.79 -12.43
C GLU A 226 -13.01 17.42 -11.03
N SER A 227 -13.49 16.66 -10.03
CA SER A 227 -13.77 17.18 -8.68
C SER A 227 -12.96 16.51 -7.56
N ALA A 228 -11.99 15.64 -7.87
CA ALA A 228 -11.31 14.77 -6.90
C ALA A 228 -12.29 13.97 -6.04
N LEU A 229 -12.56 14.39 -4.81
CA LEU A 229 -13.47 13.73 -3.88
C LEU A 229 -14.67 14.62 -3.51
N LEU A 230 -15.84 14.01 -3.51
CA LEU A 230 -17.12 14.61 -3.17
C LEU A 230 -17.81 13.76 -2.12
N ARG A 231 -18.50 14.42 -1.19
CA ARG A 231 -19.41 13.78 -0.24
C ARG A 231 -20.85 13.91 -0.74
N TYR A 232 -21.53 12.79 -0.87
CA TYR A 232 -22.93 12.70 -1.24
C TYR A 232 -23.78 12.35 -0.01
N ASP A 233 -24.78 13.18 0.30
CA ASP A 233 -25.68 12.99 1.47
C ASP A 233 -27.03 12.33 1.14
N GLY A 234 -27.21 11.88 -0.10
CA GLY A 234 -28.48 11.35 -0.60
C GLY A 234 -29.33 12.39 -1.35
N ALA A 235 -28.93 13.66 -1.33
CA ALA A 235 -29.59 14.73 -2.08
C ALA A 235 -28.63 15.75 -2.70
N ARG A 236 -27.45 15.96 -2.12
CA ARG A 236 -26.48 16.98 -2.53
C ARG A 236 -25.07 16.42 -2.57
N LEU A 237 -24.31 16.89 -3.55
CA LEU A 237 -22.87 16.68 -3.66
C LEU A 237 -22.13 17.89 -3.11
N LYS A 238 -21.26 17.67 -2.12
CA LYS A 238 -20.37 18.71 -1.57
C LYS A 238 -18.91 18.30 -1.78
N PRO A 239 -17.98 19.25 -1.99
CA PRO A 239 -16.56 18.94 -1.95
C PRO A 239 -16.17 18.23 -0.65
N PHE A 240 -15.37 17.17 -0.75
CA PHE A 240 -14.70 16.56 0.39
C PHE A 240 -13.23 16.95 0.29
N VAL A 241 -12.89 18.06 0.96
CA VAL A 241 -11.55 18.66 0.91
C VAL A 241 -10.55 17.71 1.56
N THR A 242 -9.46 17.45 0.84
CA THR A 242 -8.35 16.64 1.35
C THR A 242 -7.14 17.51 1.69
N GLY A 243 -6.15 16.90 2.35
CA GLY A 243 -4.87 17.54 2.62
C GLY A 243 -4.12 17.99 1.36
N ASP A 244 -4.43 17.41 0.19
CA ASP A 244 -3.82 17.78 -1.10
C ASP A 244 -4.73 17.40 -2.30
N ASP A 245 -5.77 18.20 -2.54
CA ASP A 245 -6.71 18.00 -3.65
C ASP A 245 -6.02 18.09 -5.02
N ALA A 246 -5.00 18.95 -5.14
CA ALA A 246 -4.26 19.13 -6.38
C ALA A 246 -3.52 17.84 -6.77
N MET A 247 -2.90 17.16 -5.81
CA MET A 247 -2.28 15.87 -6.06
C MET A 247 -3.31 14.83 -6.49
N LEU A 248 -4.45 14.70 -5.80
CA LEU A 248 -5.48 13.72 -6.16
C LEU A 248 -6.04 13.96 -7.57
N LEU A 249 -6.32 15.22 -7.94
CA LEU A 249 -6.74 15.60 -9.29
C LEU A 249 -5.68 15.21 -10.34
N ASN A 250 -4.42 15.50 -10.06
CA ASN A 250 -3.31 15.21 -10.98
C ASN A 250 -2.96 13.72 -11.05
N SER A 251 -3.38 12.91 -10.06
CA SER A 251 -3.07 11.48 -9.99
C SER A 251 -3.92 10.62 -10.92
N ASN A 252 -5.03 11.14 -11.46
CA ASN A 252 -6.04 10.41 -12.22
C ASN A 252 -6.58 9.20 -11.45
N LEU A 253 -7.66 9.41 -10.69
CA LEU A 253 -8.37 8.35 -9.95
C LEU A 253 -8.77 7.19 -10.86
N GLN A 254 -8.69 5.95 -10.34
CA GLN A 254 -9.06 4.75 -11.09
C GLN A 254 -10.03 3.85 -10.34
N CYS A 255 -9.81 3.62 -9.05
CA CYS A 255 -10.63 2.78 -8.20
C CYS A 255 -10.49 3.19 -6.72
N GLY A 256 -11.29 2.60 -5.85
CA GLY A 256 -11.05 2.72 -4.40
C GLY A 256 -11.82 1.66 -3.62
N ILE A 257 -11.42 1.48 -2.37
CA ILE A 257 -12.08 0.62 -1.38
C ILE A 257 -12.09 1.32 -0.02
N LEU A 258 -13.10 1.04 0.80
CA LEU A 258 -13.06 1.35 2.24
C LEU A 258 -12.44 0.14 2.94
N LEU A 259 -11.37 0.37 3.69
CA LEU A 259 -10.67 -0.69 4.43
C LEU A 259 -11.46 -1.09 5.67
N ASP A 260 -11.52 -2.39 5.93
CA ASP A 260 -12.01 -2.93 7.20
C ASP A 260 -10.91 -2.78 8.25
N HIS A 261 -10.98 -1.68 9.00
CA HIS A 261 -10.00 -1.30 10.01
C HIS A 261 -10.70 -0.52 11.15
N PRO A 262 -10.24 -0.63 12.43
CA PRO A 262 -10.85 0.11 13.55
C PRO A 262 -10.94 1.62 13.30
N GLU A 263 -9.95 2.18 12.61
CA GLU A 263 -10.00 3.52 12.06
C GLU A 263 -10.34 3.47 10.56
N PRO A 264 -11.47 4.04 10.12
CA PRO A 264 -11.88 3.97 8.73
C PRO A 264 -10.93 4.73 7.81
N LEU A 265 -10.38 4.02 6.83
CA LEU A 265 -9.49 4.55 5.80
C LEU A 265 -9.99 4.16 4.41
N TRP A 266 -9.98 5.10 3.46
CA TRP A 266 -10.13 4.78 2.06
C TRP A 266 -8.77 4.56 1.42
N ALA A 267 -8.62 3.47 0.68
CA ALA A 267 -7.52 3.27 -0.23
C ALA A 267 -7.98 3.62 -1.64
N ILE A 268 -7.29 4.56 -2.29
CA ILE A 268 -7.62 5.09 -3.60
C ILE A 268 -6.51 4.70 -4.58
N GLY A 269 -6.86 3.90 -5.58
CA GLY A 269 -5.94 3.52 -6.65
C GLY A 269 -5.94 4.57 -7.75
N THR A 270 -4.75 4.96 -8.20
CA THR A 270 -4.56 6.03 -9.19
C THR A 270 -3.74 5.54 -10.40
N GLN A 271 -3.75 6.30 -11.49
CA GLN A 271 -2.96 6.00 -12.69
C GLN A 271 -1.53 6.56 -12.63
N ARG A 272 -1.19 7.39 -11.64
CA ARG A 272 0.10 8.11 -11.63
C ARG A 272 0.84 8.10 -10.31
N ASN A 273 0.16 7.87 -9.18
CA ASN A 273 0.74 7.98 -7.84
C ASN A 273 0.48 6.75 -6.96
N GLY A 274 0.25 5.58 -7.57
CA GLY A 274 0.03 4.35 -6.83
C GLY A 274 -1.26 4.38 -6.01
N VAL A 275 -1.16 3.99 -4.74
CA VAL A 275 -2.27 3.93 -3.78
C VAL A 275 -2.17 5.09 -2.79
N VAL A 276 -3.25 5.86 -2.67
CA VAL A 276 -3.37 6.96 -1.71
C VAL A 276 -4.32 6.56 -0.58
N LEU A 277 -3.88 6.68 0.66
CA LEU A 277 -4.71 6.44 1.84
C LEU A 277 -5.25 7.76 2.37
N VAL A 278 -6.57 7.85 2.51
CA VAL A 278 -7.26 9.05 3.00
C VAL A 278 -8.17 8.67 4.17
N ASP A 279 -8.07 9.40 5.27
CA ASP A 279 -8.95 9.21 6.42
C ASP A 279 -10.28 9.96 6.27
N THR A 280 -11.21 9.72 7.21
CA THR A 280 -12.53 10.36 7.21
C THR A 280 -12.53 11.86 7.43
N ALA A 281 -11.42 12.44 7.90
CA ALA A 281 -11.22 13.88 8.05
C ALA A 281 -10.63 14.52 6.79
N GLY A 282 -10.28 13.73 5.77
CA GLY A 282 -9.67 14.19 4.53
C GLY A 282 -8.15 14.26 4.59
N GLN A 283 -7.50 13.82 5.67
CA GLN A 283 -6.04 13.79 5.73
C GLN A 283 -5.51 12.65 4.87
N ILE A 284 -4.52 12.97 4.04
CA ILE A 284 -3.75 11.96 3.32
C ILE A 284 -2.80 11.34 4.34
N ARG A 285 -3.02 10.08 4.68
CA ARG A 285 -2.22 9.35 5.67
C ARG A 285 -0.94 8.81 5.06
N GLN A 286 -1.00 8.38 3.80
CA GLN A 286 0.14 7.81 3.10
C GLN A 286 -0.07 7.81 1.58
N VAL A 287 1.03 7.92 0.85
CA VAL A 287 1.08 7.65 -0.60
C VAL A 287 2.07 6.53 -0.86
N ILE A 288 1.57 5.45 -1.43
CA ILE A 288 2.32 4.21 -1.66
C ILE A 288 2.48 4.07 -3.16
N ASN A 289 3.66 4.45 -3.66
CA ASN A 289 4.02 4.51 -5.07
C ASN A 289 5.38 3.81 -5.28
N ARG A 290 6.00 3.94 -6.46
CA ARG A 290 7.32 3.36 -6.76
C ARG A 290 8.41 3.85 -5.81
N ALA A 291 8.35 5.10 -5.36
CA ALA A 291 9.31 5.62 -4.38
C ALA A 291 9.13 4.98 -3.00
N ALA A 292 7.91 4.53 -2.68
CA ALA A 292 7.60 3.77 -1.46
C ALA A 292 7.76 2.24 -1.62
N GLY A 293 8.21 1.75 -2.78
CA GLY A 293 8.51 0.34 -3.03
C GLY A 293 7.54 -0.42 -3.92
N LEU A 294 6.50 0.20 -4.51
CA LEU A 294 5.69 -0.47 -5.53
C LEU A 294 6.47 -0.73 -6.82
N ILE A 295 6.15 -1.82 -7.52
CA ILE A 295 6.76 -2.12 -8.82
C ILE A 295 6.19 -1.29 -9.99
N ASP A 296 5.02 -0.66 -9.83
CA ASP A 296 4.37 0.23 -10.80
C ASP A 296 3.39 1.19 -10.08
N ASP A 297 3.23 2.40 -10.60
CA ASP A 297 2.34 3.45 -10.06
C ASP A 297 0.91 3.38 -10.61
N LYS A 298 0.71 2.65 -11.71
CA LYS A 298 -0.61 2.51 -12.35
C LYS A 298 -1.41 1.39 -11.70
N VAL A 299 -2.36 1.76 -10.84
CA VAL A 299 -3.25 0.84 -10.14
C VAL A 299 -4.59 0.75 -10.89
N HIS A 300 -4.98 -0.45 -11.31
CA HIS A 300 -6.26 -0.71 -11.99
C HIS A 300 -7.38 -1.09 -11.03
N HIS A 301 -7.07 -1.86 -9.99
CA HIS A 301 -8.03 -2.36 -8.99
C HIS A 301 -7.36 -2.56 -7.64
N LEU A 302 -8.15 -2.44 -6.57
CA LEU A 302 -7.75 -2.71 -5.19
C LEU A 302 -8.69 -3.74 -4.56
N TYR A 303 -8.15 -4.67 -3.80
CA TYR A 303 -8.91 -5.69 -3.09
C TYR A 303 -8.27 -5.94 -1.72
N GLN A 304 -9.04 -5.83 -0.64
CA GLN A 304 -8.55 -6.22 0.69
C GLN A 304 -8.79 -7.72 0.87
N ASP A 305 -7.71 -8.47 1.15
CA ASP A 305 -7.80 -9.90 1.45
C ASP A 305 -8.32 -10.14 2.87
N LYS A 306 -8.68 -11.39 3.16
CA LYS A 306 -9.16 -11.84 4.48
C LYS A 306 -8.15 -11.68 5.61
N GLN A 307 -6.88 -11.46 5.30
CA GLN A 307 -5.82 -11.19 6.27
C GLN A 307 -5.64 -9.69 6.53
N GLY A 308 -6.41 -8.84 5.84
CA GLY A 308 -6.38 -7.38 5.97
C GLY A 308 -5.42 -6.68 5.00
N GLY A 309 -4.62 -7.43 4.24
CA GLY A 309 -3.66 -6.89 3.28
C GLY A 309 -4.35 -6.38 2.02
N ILE A 310 -3.84 -5.29 1.45
CA ILE A 310 -4.39 -4.70 0.22
C ILE A 310 -3.63 -5.28 -0.98
N TRP A 311 -4.35 -5.96 -1.86
CA TRP A 311 -3.85 -6.33 -3.17
C TRP A 311 -4.14 -5.22 -4.18
N ALA A 312 -3.09 -4.75 -4.83
CA ALA A 312 -3.15 -3.83 -5.95
C ALA A 312 -2.91 -4.58 -7.26
N SER A 313 -3.88 -4.51 -8.18
CA SER A 313 -3.66 -4.94 -9.55
C SER A 313 -3.01 -3.80 -10.33
N LEU A 314 -1.80 -4.04 -10.84
CA LEU A 314 -1.01 -3.01 -11.47
C LEU A 314 -0.99 -3.17 -13.00
N ASN A 315 -0.52 -2.13 -13.68
CA ASN A 315 -0.29 -2.22 -15.12
C ASN A 315 0.88 -3.16 -15.46
N ASN A 316 1.85 -3.32 -14.56
CA ASN A 316 2.97 -4.25 -14.67
C ASN A 316 3.18 -5.03 -13.37
N GLY A 317 2.41 -6.10 -13.17
CA GLY A 317 2.51 -6.96 -11.99
C GLY A 317 1.35 -6.80 -11.01
N LEU A 318 1.59 -7.26 -9.79
CA LEU A 318 0.72 -7.17 -8.63
C LEU A 318 1.54 -6.72 -7.43
N ALA A 319 0.89 -6.14 -6.43
CA ALA A 319 1.51 -5.90 -5.14
C ALA A 319 0.53 -6.25 -4.02
N ARG A 320 1.03 -6.88 -2.96
CA ARG A 320 0.32 -7.01 -1.69
C ARG A 320 0.96 -6.05 -0.70
N ILE A 321 0.15 -5.17 -0.12
CA ILE A 321 0.57 -4.05 0.72
C ILE A 321 -0.03 -4.28 2.11
N GLU A 322 0.81 -4.37 3.13
CA GLU A 322 0.35 -4.48 4.51
C GLU A 322 0.01 -3.10 5.06
N VAL A 323 -1.27 -2.74 4.99
CA VAL A 323 -1.76 -1.45 5.46
C VAL A 323 -3.16 -1.57 6.07
N PRO A 324 -3.37 -0.97 7.26
CA PRO A 324 -2.32 -0.43 8.14
C PRO A 324 -1.56 -1.58 8.83
N ALA A 325 -0.25 -1.44 8.98
CA ALA A 325 0.59 -2.42 9.64
C ALA A 325 1.19 -1.84 10.94
N PRO A 326 1.36 -2.66 11.99
CA PRO A 326 2.06 -2.23 13.22
C PRO A 326 3.58 -2.15 13.03
N PHE A 327 4.07 -2.39 11.81
CA PHE A 327 5.47 -2.32 11.46
C PHE A 327 5.69 -1.60 10.12
N SER A 328 6.87 -1.02 9.98
CA SER A 328 7.34 -0.40 8.74
C SER A 328 8.79 -0.80 8.46
N VAL A 329 9.20 -0.58 7.21
CA VAL A 329 10.51 -0.95 6.70
C VAL A 329 11.34 0.30 6.46
N HIS A 330 12.57 0.27 6.97
CA HIS A 330 13.63 1.20 6.57
C HIS A 330 14.69 0.46 5.76
N ASP A 331 14.95 0.96 4.55
CA ASP A 331 15.91 0.42 3.59
C ASP A 331 16.50 1.56 2.72
N GLU A 332 17.13 1.22 1.61
CA GLU A 332 17.74 2.22 0.72
C GLU A 332 16.73 3.23 0.16
N THR A 333 15.46 2.86 0.02
CA THR A 333 14.38 3.74 -0.45
C THR A 333 14.02 4.81 0.59
N THR A 334 14.27 4.54 1.88
CA THR A 334 14.16 5.53 2.97
C THR A 334 15.52 6.15 3.34
N GLY A 335 16.55 5.98 2.49
CA GLY A 335 17.87 6.58 2.68
C GLY A 335 18.81 5.80 3.60
N LEU A 336 18.40 4.66 4.15
CA LEU A 336 19.23 3.82 5.00
C LEU A 336 20.13 2.94 4.15
N GLN A 337 21.37 3.38 3.91
CA GLN A 337 22.30 2.71 3.01
C GLN A 337 23.35 1.87 3.75
N GLY A 338 23.70 0.74 3.13
CA GLY A 338 24.75 -0.16 3.61
C GLY A 338 24.25 -1.22 4.59
N THR A 339 25.15 -2.09 5.00
CA THR A 339 24.87 -3.12 6.02
C THR A 339 24.84 -2.47 7.39
N ILE A 340 23.81 -2.75 8.18
CA ILE A 340 23.62 -2.16 9.51
C ILE A 340 24.31 -3.04 10.54
N TYR A 341 25.17 -2.44 11.37
CA TYR A 341 25.94 -3.14 12.41
C TYR A 341 25.41 -2.82 13.82
N ALA A 342 24.96 -1.59 14.05
CA ALA A 342 24.38 -1.20 15.34
C ALA A 342 23.28 -0.14 15.16
N LEU A 343 22.33 -0.14 16.10
CA LEU A 343 21.30 0.87 16.24
C LEU A 343 21.37 1.44 17.65
N SER A 344 21.21 2.75 17.78
CA SER A 344 21.17 3.39 19.10
C SER A 344 20.30 4.64 19.09
N ARG A 345 19.54 4.85 20.16
CA ARG A 345 18.80 6.10 20.39
C ARG A 345 19.64 7.05 21.23
N TYR A 346 19.72 8.30 20.78
CA TYR A 346 20.38 9.38 21.51
C TYR A 346 19.57 10.67 21.37
N GLN A 347 19.19 11.27 22.52
CA GLN A 347 18.36 12.49 22.58
C GLN A 347 17.08 12.40 21.74
N GLY A 348 16.42 11.24 21.73
CA GLY A 348 15.19 11.00 20.98
C GLY A 348 15.38 10.72 19.48
N THR A 349 16.60 10.82 18.93
CA THR A 349 16.90 10.46 17.55
C THR A 349 17.45 9.03 17.49
N LEU A 350 16.94 8.21 16.57
CA LEU A 350 17.50 6.90 16.26
C LEU A 350 18.66 7.04 15.27
N TYR A 351 19.79 6.42 15.59
CA TYR A 351 20.98 6.37 14.74
C TYR A 351 21.28 4.93 14.33
N ALA A 352 21.80 4.77 13.11
CA ALA A 352 22.25 3.51 12.55
C ALA A 352 23.72 3.60 12.13
N ALA A 353 24.56 2.75 12.70
CA ALA A 353 25.92 2.54 12.23
C ALA A 353 25.91 1.50 11.11
N THR A 354 26.49 1.85 9.97
CA THR A 354 26.44 1.03 8.76
C THR A 354 27.80 0.89 8.09
N SER A 355 27.86 0.06 7.05
CA SER A 355 29.02 -0.04 6.17
C SER A 355 29.34 1.24 5.37
N ARG A 356 28.51 2.28 5.48
CA ARG A 356 28.65 3.57 4.77
C ARG A 356 28.60 4.79 5.71
N GLY A 357 28.96 4.61 6.98
CA GLY A 357 28.96 5.69 7.97
C GLY A 357 27.86 5.53 9.00
N VAL A 358 27.42 6.66 9.53
CA VAL A 358 26.29 6.72 10.48
C VAL A 358 25.15 7.47 9.83
N PHE A 359 23.93 6.99 10.03
CA PHE A 359 22.72 7.63 9.58
C PHE A 359 21.85 7.99 10.78
N ALA A 360 21.16 9.13 10.71
CA ALA A 360 20.21 9.59 11.70
C ALA A 360 18.79 9.54 11.11
N LEU A 361 17.85 8.96 11.85
CA LEU A 361 16.45 8.95 11.48
C LEU A 361 15.89 10.37 11.62
N ILE A 362 15.36 10.87 10.52
CA ILE A 362 14.58 12.10 10.46
C ILE A 362 13.12 11.68 10.50
N PRO A 363 12.37 12.10 11.54
CA PRO A 363 10.95 11.79 11.62
C PRO A 363 10.21 12.27 10.37
N ALA A 364 9.18 11.52 9.97
CA ALA A 364 8.22 11.92 8.96
C ALA A 364 7.72 13.33 9.30
N SER A 365 7.88 14.23 8.35
CA SER A 365 7.25 15.54 8.44
C SER A 365 5.74 15.39 8.28
N ALA A 366 4.96 16.44 8.54
CA ALA A 366 3.53 16.47 8.20
C ALA A 366 3.25 16.30 6.68
N ASN A 367 4.29 16.18 5.84
CA ASN A 367 4.19 15.87 4.43
C ASN A 367 3.99 14.34 4.21
N PRO A 368 2.82 13.90 3.70
CA PRO A 368 2.49 12.49 3.52
C PRO A 368 3.27 11.78 2.40
N TYR A 369 4.05 12.53 1.60
CA TYR A 369 4.90 12.00 0.53
C TYR A 369 6.29 11.59 1.01
N ARG A 370 6.65 11.92 2.26
CA ARG A 370 7.95 11.61 2.84
C ARG A 370 7.74 10.88 4.16
N PRO A 371 7.77 9.53 4.15
CA PRO A 371 7.85 8.79 5.41
C PRO A 371 9.15 9.17 6.14
N ALA A 372 9.29 8.70 7.37
CA ALA A 372 10.53 8.88 8.11
C ALA A 372 11.70 8.33 7.28
N ALA A 373 12.81 9.03 7.27
CA ALA A 373 13.93 8.72 6.40
C ALA A 373 15.25 8.87 7.15
N PHE A 374 16.23 8.05 6.78
CA PHE A 374 17.58 8.14 7.31
C PHE A 374 18.41 9.10 6.46
N GLU A 375 19.04 10.07 7.13
CA GLU A 375 20.02 10.98 6.53
C GLU A 375 21.42 10.66 7.03
N ALA A 376 22.42 10.71 6.15
CA ALA A 376 23.81 10.50 6.53
C ALA A 376 24.28 11.59 7.51
N VAL A 377 24.97 11.17 8.57
CA VAL A 377 25.65 12.06 9.53
C VAL A 377 26.91 12.60 8.86
N GLU A 378 27.00 13.93 8.77
CA GLU A 378 28.14 14.60 8.15
C GLU A 378 29.44 14.32 8.94
N GLY A 379 30.54 14.02 8.27
CA GLY A 379 31.85 13.81 8.91
C GLY A 379 32.21 12.34 9.21
N ILE A 380 31.33 11.38 8.93
CA ILE A 380 31.61 9.94 9.04
C ILE A 380 30.92 9.15 7.91
N SER A 381 31.71 8.67 6.95
CA SER A 381 31.22 7.94 5.75
C SER A 381 31.87 6.56 5.56
N ASN A 382 32.80 6.19 6.42
CA ASN A 382 33.45 4.88 6.43
C ASN A 382 32.64 3.88 7.27
N ILE A 383 32.98 2.60 7.16
CA ILE A 383 32.33 1.55 7.94
C ILE A 383 32.39 1.86 9.45
N THR A 384 31.22 1.79 10.08
CA THR A 384 31.01 2.03 11.50
C THR A 384 30.32 0.81 12.10
N TRP A 385 30.85 0.27 13.19
CA TRP A 385 30.34 -0.97 13.81
C TRP A 385 29.58 -0.73 15.10
N ALA A 386 30.00 0.25 15.91
CA ALA A 386 29.45 0.45 17.25
C ALA A 386 28.90 1.86 17.42
N LEU A 387 27.83 1.97 18.21
CA LEU A 387 27.28 3.21 18.71
C LEU A 387 27.13 3.13 20.23
N LEU A 388 27.53 4.19 20.94
CA LEU A 388 27.40 4.26 22.40
C LEU A 388 26.91 5.65 22.82
N PRO A 389 25.66 5.78 23.31
CA PRO A 389 25.18 7.01 23.93
C PRO A 389 26.03 7.39 25.14
N HIS A 390 26.38 8.67 25.24
CA HIS A 390 27.11 9.22 26.35
C HIS A 390 26.56 10.59 26.75
N SER A 391 26.86 11.08 27.95
CA SER A 391 26.31 12.34 28.48
C SER A 391 26.64 13.60 27.65
N GLN A 392 27.74 13.58 26.88
CA GLN A 392 28.17 14.70 26.03
C GLN A 392 27.90 14.51 24.53
N GLY A 393 27.48 13.32 24.10
CA GLY A 393 27.34 13.00 22.69
C GLY A 393 27.05 11.54 22.43
N LEU A 394 26.84 11.20 21.16
CA LEU A 394 26.82 9.81 20.72
C LEU A 394 28.21 9.44 20.20
N LEU A 395 28.82 8.40 20.75
CA LEU A 395 30.09 7.90 20.24
C LEU A 395 29.86 6.84 19.16
N ALA A 396 30.74 6.83 18.16
CA ALA A 396 30.71 5.88 17.06
C ALA A 396 32.10 5.23 16.88
N GLY A 397 32.15 3.90 16.92
CA GLY A 397 33.35 3.11 16.66
C GLY A 397 33.39 2.69 15.19
N GLY A 398 34.41 3.14 14.46
CA GLY A 398 34.54 2.91 13.02
C GLY A 398 35.96 2.58 12.57
N ALA A 399 36.17 2.58 11.26
CA ALA A 399 37.42 2.11 10.64
C ALA A 399 38.68 2.84 11.12
N GLU A 400 38.57 4.13 11.41
CA GLU A 400 39.71 4.99 11.79
C GLU A 400 39.87 5.19 13.30
N GLY A 401 38.91 4.72 14.11
CA GLY A 401 38.87 4.95 15.54
C GLY A 401 37.49 5.37 16.05
N VAL A 402 37.48 6.25 17.04
CA VAL A 402 36.26 6.71 17.71
C VAL A 402 35.90 8.12 17.28
N TYR A 403 34.65 8.30 16.87
CA TYR A 403 34.04 9.57 16.52
C TYR A 403 33.05 9.98 17.61
N GLU A 404 32.93 11.28 17.81
CA GLU A 404 31.87 11.89 18.61
C GLU A 404 30.87 12.56 17.66
N ILE A 405 29.59 12.29 17.87
CA ILE A 405 28.48 12.83 17.10
C ILE A 405 27.70 13.79 17.99
N VAL A 406 27.71 15.06 17.59
CA VAL A 406 26.94 16.15 18.24
C VAL A 406 26.20 16.90 17.13
N ASN A 407 24.90 17.16 17.32
CA ASN A 407 24.06 17.86 16.34
C ASN A 407 24.15 17.26 14.91
N ARG A 408 24.14 15.92 14.80
CA ARG A 408 24.27 15.18 13.52
C ARG A 408 25.55 15.50 12.72
N ARG A 409 26.61 15.91 13.40
CA ARG A 409 27.96 16.02 12.84
C ARG A 409 28.93 15.16 13.63
N ALA A 410 29.64 14.31 12.92
CA ALA A 410 30.66 13.45 13.47
C ALA A 410 32.02 14.13 13.40
N ARG A 411 32.79 14.00 14.48
CA ARG A 411 34.18 14.41 14.57
C ARG A 411 35.00 13.27 15.10
N LEU A 412 36.11 12.93 14.44
CA LEU A 412 37.06 11.97 14.97
C LEU A 412 37.73 12.53 16.23
N ILE A 413 37.60 11.81 17.34
CA ILE A 413 38.14 12.22 18.65
C ILE A 413 39.32 11.35 19.09
N ALA A 414 39.43 10.13 18.58
CA ALA A 414 40.53 9.22 18.89
C ALA A 414 40.92 8.38 17.66
N ARG A 415 42.21 8.42 17.28
CA ARG A 415 42.80 7.49 16.32
C ARG A 415 43.40 6.32 17.08
N THR A 416 42.81 5.14 16.95
CA THR A 416 43.22 3.93 17.66
C THR A 416 44.28 3.11 16.91
N GLY A 417 44.58 3.46 15.66
CA GLY A 417 45.49 2.71 14.78
C GLY A 417 44.86 1.46 14.15
N GLY A 418 43.54 1.29 14.28
CA GLY A 418 42.78 0.18 13.74
C GLY A 418 41.28 0.36 13.93
N SER A 419 40.50 -0.58 13.40
CA SER A 419 39.03 -0.55 13.52
C SER A 419 38.57 -0.72 14.96
N VAL A 420 37.50 -0.02 15.33
CA VAL A 420 36.82 -0.13 16.63
C VAL A 420 35.48 -0.86 16.43
N TYR A 421 35.37 -2.08 16.93
CA TYR A 421 34.21 -2.96 16.73
C TYR A 421 33.17 -2.85 17.84
N SER A 422 33.59 -2.48 19.06
CA SER A 422 32.71 -2.35 20.22
C SER A 422 33.10 -1.13 21.06
N LEU A 423 32.10 -0.55 21.74
CA LEU A 423 32.27 0.54 22.69
C LEU A 423 31.48 0.21 23.95
N ALA A 424 32.11 0.36 25.11
CA ALA A 424 31.45 0.14 26.40
C ALA A 424 31.84 1.21 27.42
N GLY A 425 30.85 1.82 28.07
CA GLY A 425 31.09 2.71 29.20
C GLY A 425 31.56 1.92 30.42
N SER A 426 32.50 2.47 31.18
CA SER A 426 32.92 1.90 32.46
C SER A 426 31.80 2.03 33.51
N GLN A 427 31.57 0.95 34.27
CA GLN A 427 30.57 0.94 35.34
C GLN A 427 31.05 1.64 36.64
N VAL A 428 32.35 1.92 36.74
CA VAL A 428 32.97 2.52 37.94
C VAL A 428 33.51 3.93 37.73
N ASP A 429 33.85 4.27 36.48
CA ASP A 429 34.37 5.59 36.10
C ASP A 429 33.57 6.12 34.91
N PRO A 430 32.56 6.97 35.11
CA PRO A 430 31.73 7.52 34.03
C PRO A 430 32.52 8.30 32.97
N GLN A 431 33.75 8.71 33.27
CA GLN A 431 34.63 9.39 32.32
C GLN A 431 35.46 8.41 31.48
N ARG A 432 35.29 7.10 31.65
CA ARG A 432 36.06 6.08 30.95
C ARG A 432 35.19 5.26 30.01
N ILE A 433 35.68 5.06 28.80
CA ILE A 433 35.08 4.21 27.78
C ILE A 433 36.13 3.25 27.28
N TYR A 434 35.72 2.00 27.10
CA TYR A 434 36.52 0.95 26.50
C TYR A 434 36.16 0.81 25.02
N ALA A 435 37.19 0.65 24.19
CA ALA A 435 37.05 0.44 22.75
C ALA A 435 37.65 -0.93 22.40
N GLY A 436 36.81 -1.89 22.00
CA GLY A 436 37.29 -3.16 21.43
C GLY A 436 37.83 -2.89 20.04
N THR A 437 39.13 -3.15 19.84
CA THR A 437 39.81 -2.90 18.56
C THR A 437 40.39 -4.19 18.01
N VAL A 438 40.72 -4.18 16.71
CA VAL A 438 41.44 -5.27 16.03
C VAL A 438 42.78 -5.66 16.70
N SER A 439 43.29 -4.82 17.61
CA SER A 439 44.63 -4.96 18.16
C SER A 439 44.66 -4.82 19.68
N GLY A 440 43.55 -5.11 20.36
CA GLY A 440 43.44 -5.03 21.81
C GLY A 440 42.33 -4.12 22.32
N LEU A 441 42.21 -4.09 23.64
CA LEU A 441 41.29 -3.21 24.36
C LEU A 441 41.89 -1.81 24.51
N GLY A 442 41.29 -0.82 23.84
CA GLY A 442 41.63 0.60 23.98
C GLY A 442 40.89 1.26 25.15
N ILE A 443 41.51 2.28 25.75
CA ILE A 443 40.85 3.15 26.74
C ILE A 443 40.71 4.55 26.15
N LEU A 444 39.50 5.09 26.21
CA LEU A 444 39.22 6.52 26.08
C LEU A 444 38.92 7.08 27.46
N GLN A 445 39.59 8.19 27.82
CA GLN A 445 39.35 8.91 29.06
C GLN A 445 38.90 10.33 28.74
N GLN A 446 37.79 10.73 29.33
CA GLN A 446 37.29 12.09 29.27
C GLN A 446 38.06 12.96 30.27
N ARG A 447 38.57 14.10 29.80
CA ARG A 447 39.18 15.13 30.63
C ARG A 447 38.57 16.49 30.28
N GLY A 448 37.70 16.98 31.15
CA GLY A 448 36.88 18.16 30.85
C GLY A 448 35.92 17.89 29.69
N ASN A 449 35.96 18.72 28.65
CA ASN A 449 35.15 18.58 27.43
C ASN A 449 35.90 17.92 26.27
N ARG A 450 36.93 17.10 26.57
CA ARG A 450 37.74 16.43 25.55
C ARG A 450 37.94 14.97 25.89
N TRP A 451 37.97 14.15 24.85
CA TRP A 451 38.37 12.76 24.91
C TRP A 451 39.85 12.63 24.60
N GLU A 452 40.56 11.88 25.43
CA GLU A 452 41.94 11.49 25.22
C GLU A 452 41.99 9.96 25.02
N TYR A 453 42.88 9.50 24.14
CA TYR A 453 43.19 8.10 23.95
C TYR A 453 44.56 7.80 24.59
N PRO A 454 44.61 7.48 25.89
CA PRO A 454 45.86 7.15 26.58
C PRO A 454 46.57 5.90 26.03
N GLY A 455 45.85 5.03 25.32
CA GLY A 455 46.40 3.83 24.70
C GLY A 455 45.60 2.58 25.01
N LYS A 456 46.27 1.44 24.93
CA LYS A 456 45.68 0.11 25.16
C LYS A 456 45.91 -0.38 26.58
N VAL A 457 45.06 -1.28 27.03
CA VAL A 457 45.30 -2.07 28.24
C VAL A 457 46.45 -3.04 27.96
N ALA A 458 47.56 -2.89 28.69
CA ALA A 458 48.81 -3.62 28.42
C ALA A 458 48.66 -5.15 28.46
N GLU A 459 47.65 -5.67 29.18
CA GLU A 459 47.42 -7.10 29.40
C GLU A 459 46.47 -7.74 28.36
N LEU A 460 45.92 -6.97 27.41
CA LEU A 460 44.96 -7.46 26.40
C LEU A 460 45.35 -7.02 24.97
N PRO A 461 46.39 -7.64 24.37
CA PRO A 461 46.96 -7.18 23.09
C PRO A 461 46.31 -7.80 21.83
N GLU A 462 45.39 -8.76 21.96
CA GLU A 462 44.74 -9.47 20.84
C GLU A 462 43.35 -8.91 20.51
N GLU A 463 42.70 -9.35 19.44
CA GLU A 463 41.36 -8.89 19.05
C GLU A 463 40.33 -9.15 20.18
N VAL A 464 39.57 -8.11 20.59
CA VAL A 464 38.57 -8.16 21.68
C VAL A 464 37.22 -7.60 21.24
#